data_AF-W4S9V6-F1
#
_entry.id   AF-W4S9V6-F1
#
_cell.length_a   1.000
_cell.length_b   1.000
_cell.length_c   1.000
_cell.angle_alpha   90.00
_cell.angle_beta   90.00
_cell.angle_gamma   90.00
#
_symmetry.space_group_name_H-M   'P 1'
#
loop_
_entity.id
_entity.type
_entity.pdbx_description
1 polymer ?
#
loop_
_entity_poly.entity_id
_entity_poly.type
_entity_poly.pdbx_seq_one_letter_code
_entity_poly.pdbx_strand_id
1 'polypeptide(L)' 'MGHWQFAPGAKVTAGIFNLADRRYVDWNALPNGTLASSTVLDRFTGAGRTASVSLAVSW' A
#
# COMPACT_ATOMS: atom_id res chain seq x y z
N MET A 1 3.18 -7.42 8.11
CA MET A 1 2.14 -6.81 8.98
C MET A 1 2.21 -7.49 10.33
N GLY A 2 2.06 -6.74 11.41
CA GLY A 2 1.93 -7.28 12.76
C GLY A 2 0.54 -6.97 13.33
N HIS A 3 0.04 -7.82 14.22
CA HIS A 3 -1.16 -7.51 14.98
C HIS A 3 -0.95 -7.90 16.44
N TRP A 4 -1.60 -7.17 17.34
CA TRP A 4 -1.57 -7.44 18.76
C TRP A 4 -2.98 -7.35 19.32
N GLN A 5 -3.42 -8.42 19.98
CA GLN A 5 -4.62 -8.42 20.81
C GLN A 5 -4.19 -8.04 22.22
N PHE A 6 -4.46 -6.79 22.61
CA PHE A 6 -4.06 -6.26 23.90
C PHE A 6 -5.14 -6.45 24.97
N ALA A 7 -6.38 -6.73 24.56
CA ALA A 7 -7.50 -7.12 25.42
C ALA A 7 -8.49 -8.02 24.66
N PRO A 8 -9.32 -8.82 25.35
CA PRO A 8 -10.42 -9.55 24.72
C PRO A 8 -11.31 -8.57 23.93
N GLY A 9 -11.57 -8.89 22.66
CA GLY A 9 -12.36 -8.03 21.79
C GLY A 9 -11.63 -6.81 21.20
N ALA A 10 -10.37 -6.55 21.56
CA ALA A 10 -9.60 -5.40 21.05
C ALA A 10 -8.30 -5.82 20.35
N LYS A 11 -8.16 -5.47 19.07
CA LYS A 11 -6.99 -5.79 18.24
C LYS A 11 -6.45 -4.57 17.51
N VAL A 12 -5.16 -4.31 17.64
CA VAL A 12 -4.44 -3.36 16.78
C VAL A 12 -3.67 -4.12 15.69
N THR A 13 -3.68 -3.62 14.47
CA THR A 13 -2.92 -4.14 13.33
C THR A 13 -2.11 -3.01 12.73
N ALA A 14 -0.82 -3.23 12.51
CA ALA A 14 0.08 -2.24 11.91
C ALA A 14 0.96 -2.88 10.84
N GLY A 15 1.34 -2.08 9.84
CA GLY A 15 2.17 -2.56 8.75
C GLY A 15 2.84 -1.43 7.99
N ILE A 16 4.01 -1.74 7.46
CA ILE A 16 4.70 -0.92 6.47
C ILE A 16 4.60 -1.63 5.13
N PHE A 17 4.21 -0.90 4.09
CA PHE A 17 4.12 -1.37 2.71
C PHE A 17 5.24 -0.74 1.90
N ASN A 18 5.72 -1.46 0.88
CA ASN A 18 6.87 -1.05 0.07
C ASN A 18 8.09 -0.69 0.95
N LEU A 19 8.53 -1.63 1.78
CA LEU A 19 9.60 -1.40 2.77
C LEU A 19 10.89 -0.89 2.11
N ALA A 20 11.22 -1.38 0.91
CA ALA A 20 12.39 -0.93 0.15
C ALA A 20 12.20 0.42 -0.58
N ASP A 21 11.04 1.07 -0.46
CA ASP A 21 10.69 2.30 -1.17
C ASP A 21 10.93 2.20 -2.69
N ARG A 22 10.56 1.06 -3.27
CA ARG A 22 10.74 0.79 -4.69
C ARG A 22 9.81 1.67 -5.50
N ARG A 23 10.35 2.34 -6.52
CA ARG A 23 9.58 2.97 -7.59
C ARG A 23 9.16 1.92 -8.61
N TYR A 24 7.86 1.76 -8.84
CA TYR A 24 7.34 0.80 -9.82
C TYR A 24 6.02 1.32 -10.42
N VAL A 25 5.70 0.83 -11.61
CA VAL A 25 4.40 1.00 -12.26
C VAL A 25 3.85 -0.39 -12.48
N ASP A 26 2.64 -0.66 -11.98
CA ASP A 26 1.96 -1.91 -12.30
C ASP A 26 1.36 -1.79 -13.70
N TRP A 27 1.58 -2.80 -14.53
CA TRP A 27 1.01 -2.84 -15.88
C TRP A 27 -0.51 -2.75 -15.87
N ASN A 28 -1.16 -3.32 -14.85
CA ASN A 28 -2.62 -3.30 -14.73
C ASN A 28 -3.20 -1.91 -14.39
N ALA A 29 -2.36 -0.97 -13.95
CA ALA A 29 -2.77 0.39 -13.61
C ALA A 29 -2.78 1.33 -14.82
N LEU A 30 -2.24 0.88 -15.96
CA LEU A 30 -2.09 1.68 -17.16
C LEU A 30 -3.31 1.57 -18.09
N PRO A 31 -3.80 2.69 -18.64
CA PRO A 31 -4.74 2.66 -19.75
C PRO A 31 -4.17 1.89 -20.95
N ASN A 32 -5.03 1.19 -21.68
CA ASN A 32 -4.61 0.42 -22.84
C ASN A 32 -3.99 1.33 -23.92
N GLY A 33 -2.87 0.90 -24.51
CA GLY A 33 -2.15 1.70 -25.51
C GLY A 33 -1.21 2.78 -24.94
N THR A 34 -0.98 2.81 -23.63
CA THR A 34 0.02 3.70 -23.03
C THR A 34 1.43 3.33 -23.51
N LEU A 35 2.08 4.27 -24.20
CA LEU A 35 3.47 4.11 -24.64
C LEU A 35 4.42 4.16 -23.42
N ALA A 36 5.41 3.26 -23.39
CA ALA A 36 6.41 3.23 -22.31
C ALA A 36 7.24 4.52 -22.20
N SER A 37 7.36 5.29 -23.28
CA SER A 37 8.05 6.58 -23.33
C SER A 37 7.19 7.78 -22.92
N SER A 38 5.93 7.57 -22.55
CA SER A 38 4.99 8.64 -22.26
C SER A 38 5.37 9.40 -20.98
N THR A 39 5.41 10.74 -21.04
CA THR A 39 5.76 11.61 -19.91
C THR A 39 4.68 11.66 -18.82
N VAL A 40 3.49 11.11 -19.08
CA VAL A 40 2.42 11.00 -18.08
C VAL A 40 2.47 9.68 -17.31
N LEU A 41 3.40 8.78 -17.64
CA LEU A 41 3.52 7.47 -16.98
C LEU A 41 3.82 7.60 -15.49
N ASP A 42 4.58 8.62 -15.10
CA ASP A 42 5.00 8.86 -13.72
C ASP A 42 3.81 9.01 -12.74
N ARG A 43 2.63 9.39 -13.24
CA ARG A 43 1.41 9.58 -12.45
C ARG A 43 0.80 8.27 -11.96
N PHE A 44 1.09 7.18 -12.68
CA PHE A 44 0.65 5.83 -12.36
C PHE A 44 1.67 5.06 -11.52
N THR A 45 2.77 5.71 -11.13
CA THR A 45 3.74 5.13 -10.21
C THR A 45 3.03 4.77 -8.90
N GLY A 46 3.19 3.53 -8.47
CA GLY A 46 2.65 3.06 -7.20
C GLY A 46 3.19 3.89 -6.03
N ALA A 47 2.43 3.89 -4.93
CA ALA A 47 2.87 4.57 -3.71
C ALA A 47 4.25 4.07 -3.25
N GLY A 48 5.07 4.99 -2.75
CA GLY A 48 6.35 4.69 -2.10
C GLY A 48 6.14 3.92 -0.78
N ARG A 49 7.06 4.07 0.16
CA ARG A 49 6.90 3.50 1.50
C ARG A 49 5.70 4.12 2.22
N THR A 50 4.74 3.30 2.63
CA THR A 50 3.57 3.74 3.39
C THR A 50 3.40 2.95 4.67
N ALA A 51 2.77 3.57 5.66
CA ALA A 51 2.43 2.94 6.93
C ALA A 51 0.91 2.87 7.09
N SER A 52 0.41 1.79 7.68
CA SER A 52 -0.99 1.64 8.05
C SER A 52 -1.10 1.15 9.48
N VAL A 53 -2.10 1.69 10.19
CA VAL A 53 -2.51 1.25 11.52
C VAL A 53 -4.03 1.15 11.53
N SER A 54 -4.56 0.07 12.10
CA SER A 54 -5.98 -0.20 12.23
C SER A 54 -6.28 -0.72 13.64
N LEU A 55 -7.40 -0.28 14.21
CA LEU A 55 -7.94 -0.74 15.48
C LEU A 55 -9.31 -1.38 15.22
N ALA A 56 -9.49 -2.60 15.70
CA ALA A 56 -10.76 -3.30 15.71
C ALA A 56 -11.20 -3.56 17.15
N VAL A 57 -12.47 -3.26 17.43
CA VAL A 57 -13.11 -3.48 18.75
C VAL A 57 -14.41 -4.25 18.53
N SER A 58 -14.64 -5.29 19.31
CA SER A 58 -15.85 -6.11 19.32
C SER A 58 -16.26 -6.37 20.75
N TRP A 59 -17.54 -6.16 21.05
CA TRP A 59 -18.16 -6.39 22.36
C TRP A 59 -19.35 -7.32 22.23
#